data_AF-A0A3A1UWA2-F1
#
_entry.id   AF-A0A3A1UWA2-F1
#
_cell.length_a   1.000
_cell.length_b   1.000
_cell.length_c   1.000
_cell.angle_alpha   90.00
_cell.angle_beta   90.00
_cell.angle_gamma   90.00
#
_symmetry.space_group_name_H-M   'P 1'
#
loop_
_entity.id
_entity.type
_entity.pdbx_description
1 polymer ?
#
loop_
_entity_poly.entity_id
_entity_poly.type
_entity_poly.pdbx_seq_one_letter_code
_entity_poly.pdbx_strand_id
1 'polypeptide(L)'
;MDKDMLKKETGLVSKDRYFVTIEVIGYYQVKNEQLPLLVEKGKQATVGDYIRLIKEQYDEDTELINLSPYMEFRVRMPKPKGIRLFKVLRMVRDFTYNPVTKI
;
A
#
# COMPACT_ATOMS: atom_id res chain seq x y z
N MET A 1 -14.89 10.21 29.11
CA MET A 1 -15.15 10.24 27.66
C MET A 1 -13.84 10.02 26.93
N ASP A 2 -13.79 8.97 26.12
CA ASP A 2 -12.57 8.51 25.45
C ASP A 2 -12.18 9.46 24.31
N LYS A 3 -10.94 9.94 24.31
CA LYS A 3 -10.45 10.90 23.30
C LYS A 3 -10.43 10.31 21.89
N ASP A 4 -10.51 8.99 21.78
CA ASP A 4 -10.55 8.27 20.51
C ASP A 4 -11.92 8.28 19.82
N MET A 5 -13.02 8.55 20.56
CA MET A 5 -14.34 8.64 19.94
C MET A 5 -14.62 9.98 19.26
N LEU A 6 -14.07 11.10 19.77
CA LEU A 6 -14.26 12.43 19.16
C LEU A 6 -13.59 12.58 17.78
N LYS A 7 -12.53 11.82 17.49
CA LYS A 7 -11.84 11.87 16.18
C LYS A 7 -12.64 11.22 15.05
N LYS A 8 -13.56 10.30 15.37
CA LYS A 8 -14.44 9.69 14.36
C LYS A 8 -15.56 10.63 13.92
N GLU A 9 -16.02 11.53 14.78
CA GLU A 9 -17.15 12.42 14.50
C GLU A 9 -16.78 13.68 13.71
N THR A 10 -15.50 14.06 13.66
CA THR A 10 -15.03 15.32 13.03
C THR A 10 -14.45 15.16 11.63
N GLY A 11 -14.41 13.95 11.04
CA GLY A 11 -14.15 13.72 9.61
C GLY A 11 -12.78 14.14 9.05
N LEU A 12 -11.91 14.75 9.85
CA LEU A 12 -10.59 15.23 9.46
C LEU A 12 -9.54 14.12 9.55
N VAL A 13 -9.71 13.07 8.74
CA VAL A 13 -8.65 12.05 8.56
C VAL A 13 -7.57 12.64 7.64
N SER A 14 -6.63 13.39 8.23
CA SER A 14 -5.42 13.80 7.53
C SER A 14 -4.62 12.54 7.18
N LYS A 15 -4.45 12.26 5.88
CA LYS A 15 -3.57 11.20 5.38
C LYS A 15 -2.24 11.81 4.93
N ASP A 16 -1.15 11.08 5.12
CA ASP A 16 0.15 11.33 4.48
C ASP A 16 0.22 10.51 3.18
N ARG A 17 0.82 11.07 2.13
CA ARG A 17 1.08 10.37 0.87
C ARG A 17 2.52 9.88 0.83
N TYR A 18 2.69 8.67 0.34
CA TYR A 18 3.97 8.04 0.08
C TYR A 18 4.00 7.51 -1.35
N PHE A 19 5.19 7.46 -1.94
CA PHE A 19 5.44 6.68 -3.15
C PHE A 19 6.08 5.36 -2.77
N VAL A 20 5.42 4.27 -3.13
CA VAL A 20 5.87 2.90 -2.88
C VAL A 20 6.34 2.31 -4.21
N THR A 21 7.59 1.88 -4.26
CA THR A 21 8.13 1.12 -5.40
C THR A 21 7.82 -0.35 -5.18
N ILE A 22 7.03 -0.93 -6.10
CA ILE A 22 6.71 -2.35 -6.11
C ILE A 22 7.34 -3.00 -7.35
N GLU A 23 8.04 -4.11 -7.13
CA GLU A 23 8.44 -5.03 -8.19
C GLU A 23 7.32 -6.04 -8.42
N VAL A 24 6.81 -6.07 -9.65
CA VAL A 24 5.74 -6.97 -10.10
C VAL A 24 6.38 -8.08 -10.92
N ILE A 25 6.26 -9.31 -10.43
CA ILE A 25 6.86 -10.50 -11.06
C ILE A 25 5.74 -11.36 -11.62
N GLY A 26 5.67 -11.41 -12.95
CA GLY A 26 4.81 -12.33 -13.70
C GLY A 26 5.57 -13.55 -14.21
N TYR A 27 4.92 -14.34 -15.05
CA TYR A 27 5.54 -15.53 -15.66
C TYR A 27 6.62 -15.20 -16.70
N TYR A 28 6.50 -14.08 -17.41
CA TYR A 28 7.39 -13.72 -18.53
C TYR A 28 8.04 -12.34 -18.39
N GLN A 29 7.65 -11.58 -17.36
CA GLN A 29 8.11 -10.21 -17.20
C GLN A 29 8.30 -9.87 -15.72
N VAL A 30 9.27 -9.00 -15.50
CA VAL A 30 9.50 -8.30 -14.23
C VAL A 30 9.47 -6.81 -14.55
N LYS A 31 8.70 -6.05 -13.76
CA LYS A 31 8.63 -4.59 -13.90
C LYS A 31 8.58 -3.92 -12.54
N ASN A 32 9.12 -2.71 -12.46
CA ASN A 32 9.06 -1.88 -11.26
C ASN A 32 8.12 -0.71 -11.50
N GLU A 33 7.20 -0.49 -10.56
CA GLU A 33 6.24 0.61 -10.62
C GLU A 33 6.25 1.40 -9.32
N GLN A 34 6.03 2.71 -9.42
CA GLN A 34 5.83 3.58 -8.26
C GLN A 34 4.35 3.89 -8.12
N LEU A 35 3.78 3.54 -6.96
CA LEU A 35 2.37 3.71 -6.67
C LEU A 35 2.18 4.64 -5.47
N PRO A 36 1.15 5.51 -5.49
CA PRO A 36 0.82 6.33 -4.33
C PRO A 36 0.16 5.47 -3.25
N LEU A 37 0.67 5.55 -2.02
CA LEU A 37 0.07 4.96 -0.84
C LEU A 37 -0.36 6.07 0.12
N LEU A 38 -1.63 6.06 0.53
CA LEU A 38 -2.16 6.95 1.55
C LEU A 38 -2.21 6.24 2.89
N VAL A 39 -1.51 6.79 3.88
CA VAL A 39 -1.44 6.29 5.25
C VAL A 39 -2.02 7.35 6.18
N GLU A 40 -2.67 6.96 7.27
CA GLU A 40 -3.10 7.92 8.27
C GLU A 40 -1.91 8.71 8.83
N LYS A 41 -2.06 10.03 8.98
CA LYS A 41 -0.96 10.91 9.40
C LYS A 41 -0.40 10.47 10.75
N GLY A 42 0.93 10.31 10.80
CA GLY A 42 1.65 9.86 11.98
C GLY A 42 1.60 8.35 12.24
N LYS A 43 0.96 7.55 11.38
CA LYS A 43 1.02 6.08 11.43
C LYS A 43 2.02 5.53 10.42
N GLN A 44 2.52 4.33 10.70
CA GLN A 44 3.32 3.56 9.75
C GLN A 44 2.40 2.75 8.84
N ALA A 45 2.82 2.52 7.60
CA ALA A 45 2.11 1.61 6.71
C ALA A 45 2.14 0.19 7.28
N THR A 46 0.97 -0.43 7.28
CA THR A 46 0.77 -1.81 7.73
C THR A 46 0.80 -2.76 6.53
N VAL A 47 0.95 -4.05 6.80
CA VAL A 47 0.79 -5.11 5.77
C VAL A 47 -0.55 -4.98 5.03
N GLY A 48 -1.62 -4.65 5.77
CA GLY A 48 -2.96 -4.47 5.19
C GLY A 48 -3.05 -3.29 4.22
N ASP A 49 -2.25 -2.24 4.41
CA ASP A 49 -2.20 -1.10 3.50
C ASP A 49 -1.59 -1.49 2.14
N TYR A 50 -0.56 -2.33 2.15
CA TYR A 50 0.05 -2.86 0.92
C TYR A 50 -0.86 -3.87 0.22
N ILE A 51 -1.54 -4.76 0.96
CA ILE A 51 -2.52 -5.69 0.38
C ILE A 51 -3.64 -4.90 -0.31
N ARG A 52 -4.17 -3.87 0.35
CA ARG A 52 -5.19 -2.99 -0.23
C ARG A 52 -4.69 -2.28 -1.48
N LEU A 53 -3.49 -1.72 -1.45
CA LEU A 53 -2.86 -1.08 -2.61
C LEU A 53 -2.73 -2.04 -3.81
N ILE A 54 -2.26 -3.27 -3.57
CA ILE A 54 -2.12 -4.28 -4.62
C ILE A 54 -3.49 -4.67 -5.20
N LYS A 55 -4.50 -4.84 -4.34
CA LYS A 55 -5.86 -5.16 -4.77
C LYS A 55 -6.47 -4.03 -5.60
N GLU A 56 -6.32 -2.78 -5.18
CA GLU A 56 -6.84 -1.61 -5.90
C GLU A 56 -6.16 -1.42 -7.28
N GLN A 57 -4.84 -1.64 -7.37
CA GLN A 57 -4.09 -1.37 -8.60
C GLN A 57 -4.10 -2.54 -9.60
N TYR A 58 -4.10 -3.79 -9.11
CA TYR A 58 -3.94 -4.97 -9.97
C TYR A 58 -5.11 -5.96 -9.90
N ASP A 59 -6.12 -5.72 -9.05
CA ASP A 59 -7.23 -6.64 -8.78
C ASP A 59 -6.77 -8.03 -8.26
N GLU A 60 -5.58 -8.11 -7.66
CA GLU A 60 -5.04 -9.37 -7.16
C GLU A 60 -5.21 -9.50 -5.64
N ASP A 61 -5.77 -10.63 -5.21
CA ASP A 61 -5.82 -11.01 -3.81
C ASP A 61 -4.51 -11.66 -3.41
N THR A 62 -3.84 -11.06 -2.41
CA THR A 62 -2.48 -11.45 -2.04
C THR A 62 -2.35 -11.82 -0.57
N GLU A 63 -1.28 -12.56 -0.27
CA GLU A 63 -0.87 -12.90 1.07
C GLU A 63 0.60 -12.59 1.28
N LEU A 64 0.94 -12.09 2.46
CA LEU A 64 2.32 -11.85 2.86
C LEU A 64 3.02 -13.20 3.06
N ILE A 65 4.13 -13.41 2.36
CA ILE A 65 4.94 -14.63 2.50
C ILE A 65 6.30 -14.36 3.16
N ASN A 66 6.81 -13.14 3.08
CA ASN A 66 8.09 -12.78 3.66
C ASN A 66 8.11 -11.30 4.05
N LEU A 67 8.84 -10.97 5.12
CA LEU A 67 9.05 -9.60 5.60
C LEU A 67 10.49 -9.11 5.41
N SER A 68 11.46 -10.02 5.26
CA SER A 68 12.88 -9.68 5.20
C SER A 68 13.63 -10.56 4.18
N PRO A 69 14.47 -9.99 3.30
CA PRO A 69 14.93 -8.59 3.26
C PRO A 69 13.92 -7.60 2.66
N TYR A 70 12.88 -8.11 1.98
CA TYR A 70 11.80 -7.32 1.39
C TYR A 70 10.45 -7.89 1.84
N MET A 71 9.45 -7.02 1.84
CA MET A 71 8.07 -7.45 2.05
C MET A 71 7.55 -8.06 0.74
N GLU A 72 7.33 -9.37 0.74
CA GLU A 72 6.92 -10.14 -0.44
C GLU A 72 5.50 -10.66 -0.29
N PHE A 73 4.70 -10.47 -1.33
CA PHE A 73 3.30 -10.85 -1.39
C PHE A 73 3.06 -11.82 -2.54
N ARG A 74 2.52 -13.00 -2.24
CA ARG A 74 2.11 -13.99 -3.25
C ARG A 74 0.66 -13.77 -3.63
N VAL A 75 0.34 -13.93 -4.91
CA VAL A 75 -1.05 -13.98 -5.40
C VAL A 75 -1.68 -15.30 -4.96
N ARG A 76 -2.83 -15.24 -4.26
CA ARG A 76 -3.51 -16.42 -3.71
C ARG A 76 -4.02 -17.37 -4.81
N MET A 77 -4.57 -16.80 -5.87
CA MET A 77 -5.10 -17.54 -7.02
C MET A 77 -4.48 -17.02 -8.31
N PRO A 78 -3.24 -17.44 -8.65
CA PRO A 78 -2.55 -16.91 -9.82
C PRO A 78 -3.26 -17.34 -11.09
N LYS A 79 -3.62 -16.35 -11.92
CA LYS A 79 -4.16 -16.60 -13.27
C LYS A 79 -3.05 -17.14 -14.19
N PRO A 80 -3.36 -18.01 -15.16
CA PRO A 80 -2.38 -18.46 -16.15
C PRO A 80 -1.72 -17.26 -16.85
N LYS A 81 -0.38 -17.24 -16.90
CA LYS A 81 0.41 -16.13 -17.46
C LYS A 81 0.24 -14.78 -16.74
N GLY A 82 -0.35 -14.77 -15.54
CA GLY A 82 -0.59 -13.59 -14.72
C GLY A 82 0.58 -13.19 -13.82
N ILE A 83 0.28 -12.34 -12.84
CA ILE A 83 1.21 -11.93 -11.80
C ILE A 83 1.32 -13.06 -10.76
N ARG A 84 2.52 -13.30 -10.25
CA ARG A 84 2.79 -14.34 -9.25
C ARG A 84 3.18 -13.76 -7.90
N LEU A 85 3.99 -12.71 -7.94
CA LEU A 85 4.60 -12.14 -6.75
C LEU A 85 4.72 -10.62 -6.88
N PHE A 86 4.51 -9.94 -5.76
CA PHE A 86 4.83 -8.53 -5.59
C PHE A 86 5.90 -8.39 -4.52
N LYS A 87 6.87 -7.51 -4.74
CA LYS A 87 7.87 -7.15 -3.71
C LYS A 87 7.86 -5.66 -3.47
N VAL A 88 7.74 -5.25 -2.22
CA VAL A 88 7.88 -3.85 -1.83
C VAL A 88 9.37 -3.54 -1.66
N LEU A 89 9.91 -2.72 -2.56
CA LEU A 89 11.34 -2.40 -2.60
C LEU A 89 11.67 -1.17 -1.77
N ARG A 90 10.83 -0.14 -1.82
CA ARG A 90 11.06 1.15 -1.18
C ARG A 90 9.75 1.87 -0.93
N MET A 91 9.72 2.65 0.15
CA MET A 91 8.67 3.62 0.44
C MET A 91 9.30 4.97 0.74
N VAL A 92 8.84 6.04 0.07
CA VAL A 92 9.34 7.41 0.25
C VAL A 92 8.17 8.32 0.55
N ARG A 93 8.27 9.16 1.58
CA ARG A 93 7.24 10.15 1.88
C ARG A 93 7.21 11.22 0.82
N ASP A 94 6.03 11.60 0.37
CA ASP A 94 5.84 12.74 -0.49
C ASP A 94 5.61 14.00 0.35
N PHE A 95 6.65 14.84 0.45
CA PHE A 95 6.62 16.09 1.19
C PHE A 95 5.86 17.22 0.46
N THR A 96 5.51 17.02 -0.82
CA THR A 96 4.74 18.00 -1.60
C THR A 96 3.23 17.80 -1.43
N TYR A 97 2.82 16.67 -0.87
CA TYR A 97 1.40 16.38 -0.64
C TYR A 97 0.86 17.18 0.54
N ASN A 98 0.00 18.16 0.22
CA ASN A 98 -0.77 18.89 1.23
C ASN A 98 -2.20 18.35 1.24
N PRO A 99 -2.62 17.58 2.26
CA PRO A 99 -3.98 17.06 2.31
C PRO A 99 -4.94 18.25 2.44
N VAL A 100 -5.75 18.49 1.41
CA VAL A 100 -6.77 19.55 1.46
C VAL A 100 -7.81 19.16 2.49
N THR A 101 -7.68 19.72 3.68
CA THR A 101 -8.71 19.71 4.70
C THR A 101 -9.83 20.62 4.22
N LYS A 102 -10.93 20.06 3.71
CA LYS A 102 -12.15 20.85 3.53
C LYS A 102 -12.55 21.37 4.91
N ILE A 103 -12.59 22.69 5.04
CA ILE A 103 -13.15 23.44 6.17
C ILE A 103 -14.66 23.49 5.97
#